data_AF-A0A7V8A633-F1
#
_entry.id   AF-A0A7V8A633-F1
#
_cell.length_a   1.000
_cell.length_b   1.000
_cell.length_c   1.000
_cell.angle_alpha   90.00
_cell.angle_beta   90.00
_cell.angle_gamma   90.00
#
_symmetry.space_group_name_H-M   'P 1'
#
loop_
_entity.id
_entity.type
_entity.pdbx_description
1 polymer ?
#
loop_
_entity_poly.entity_id
_entity_poly.type
_entity_poly.pdbx_seq_one_letter_code
_entity_poly.pdbx_strand_id
1 'polypeptide(L)'
;MKVKIKYSLILLLLITILTFTIMGCSSSDNVNKINNEIIEKDEDFVQLIAKDFDLTLEGYGAKGAFVDKDMSIGDMLMYAVQDEYIARAEYAAIIEEFDATRPYSNILKSEDTHLDYLKDIYETYDLVFPKDESSALLVMPTSLLESAKAGVQAEIANIAMYEKFLKYELPQDIKNVFDTLVNGSKNHLAAYQKQVEKLS
;
A
#
# COMPACT_ATOMS: atom_id res chain seq x y z
N MET A 1 -15.77 8.99 -41.20
CA MET A 1 -15.86 10.37 -41.72
C MET A 1 -14.99 11.25 -40.83
N LYS A 2 -13.88 11.77 -41.36
CA LYS A 2 -12.93 12.61 -40.61
C LYS A 2 -13.46 14.04 -40.61
N VAL A 3 -13.52 14.69 -39.45
CA VAL A 3 -13.58 16.16 -39.37
C VAL A 3 -12.35 16.60 -38.60
N LYS A 4 -11.36 17.10 -39.35
CA LYS A 4 -10.24 17.88 -38.83
C LYS A 4 -10.69 19.33 -38.82
N ILE A 5 -10.62 19.99 -37.67
CA ILE A 5 -10.65 21.46 -37.60
C ILE A 5 -9.23 21.89 -37.22
N LYS A 6 -8.63 22.73 -38.05
CA LYS A 6 -7.30 23.33 -37.84
C LYS A 6 -7.42 24.86 -37.90
N TYR A 7 -6.51 25.49 -37.15
CA TYR A 7 -6.08 26.90 -37.16
C TYR A 7 -7.08 27.87 -36.49
N SER A 8 -6.69 28.95 -35.79
CA SER A 8 -5.46 29.73 -35.80
C SER A 8 -5.49 30.78 -34.65
N LEU A 9 -4.37 31.48 -34.46
CA LEU A 9 -4.20 32.77 -33.79
C LEU A 9 -3.96 32.82 -32.26
N ILE A 10 -2.66 32.82 -31.95
CA ILE A 10 -1.95 33.70 -31.01
C ILE A 10 -2.81 34.85 -30.45
N LEU A 11 -3.00 34.89 -29.13
CA LEU A 11 -3.16 36.13 -28.40
C LEU A 11 -2.16 36.15 -27.24
N LEU A 12 -1.05 36.82 -27.52
CA LEU A 12 0.01 37.17 -26.59
C LEU A 12 -0.60 38.16 -25.57
N LEU A 13 -1.00 37.70 -24.39
CA LEU A 13 -1.44 38.60 -23.32
C LEU A 13 -0.20 39.21 -22.65
N LEU A 14 0.29 40.31 -23.23
CA LEU A 14 1.23 41.22 -22.59
C LEU A 14 0.56 41.81 -21.35
N ILE A 15 0.86 41.24 -20.17
CA ILE A 15 0.57 41.89 -18.90
C ILE A 15 1.54 43.07 -18.81
N THR A 16 1.06 44.26 -19.16
CA THR A 16 1.73 45.51 -18.88
C THR A 16 1.75 45.71 -17.37
N ILE A 17 2.90 45.41 -16.75
CA ILE A 17 3.19 45.77 -15.37
C ILE A 17 3.24 47.30 -15.31
N LEU A 18 2.20 47.90 -14.75
CA LEU A 18 2.18 49.30 -14.36
C LEU A 18 3.19 49.47 -13.21
N THR A 19 4.35 50.03 -13.53
CA THR A 19 5.39 50.31 -12.54
C THR A 19 4.99 51.52 -11.69
N PHE A 20 4.42 51.24 -10.52
CA PHE A 20 4.49 52.19 -9.41
C PHE A 20 5.92 52.14 -8.85
N THR A 21 6.73 53.13 -9.20
CA THR A 21 8.02 53.37 -8.56
C THR A 21 7.76 53.82 -7.12
N ILE A 22 7.95 52.92 -6.17
CA ILE A 22 8.22 53.29 -4.79
C ILE A 22 9.73 53.20 -4.62
N MET A 23 10.37 54.35 -4.48
CA MET A 23 11.76 54.45 -4.08
C MET A 23 11.86 53.95 -2.64
N GLY A 24 12.42 52.76 -2.45
CA GLY A 24 12.61 52.10 -1.16
C GLY A 24 13.85 51.21 -1.20
N CYS A 25 14.74 51.41 -0.25
CA CYS A 25 16.09 50.85 -0.16
C CYS A 25 16.22 49.34 -0.39
N SER A 26 17.27 48.97 -1.13
CA SER A 26 18.12 47.76 -1.00
C SER A 26 17.60 46.66 -0.06
N SER A 27 16.88 45.68 -0.60
CA SER A 27 16.67 44.34 0.00
C SER A 27 16.32 43.24 -1.04
N SER A 28 16.53 43.49 -2.33
CA SER A 28 16.16 42.55 -3.42
C SER A 28 16.93 41.24 -3.40
N ASP A 29 18.17 41.24 -2.90
CA ASP A 29 19.00 40.03 -2.87
C ASP A 29 18.52 39.04 -1.82
N ASN A 30 17.92 39.52 -0.73
CA ASN A 30 17.43 38.68 0.36
C ASN A 30 16.06 38.07 0.01
N VAL A 31 15.17 38.81 -0.67
CA VAL A 31 13.85 38.29 -1.08
C VAL A 31 13.99 37.23 -2.18
N ASN A 32 14.88 37.42 -3.16
CA ASN A 32 15.11 36.42 -4.22
C ASN A 32 15.79 35.16 -3.68
N LYS A 33 16.70 35.28 -2.70
CA LYS A 33 17.32 34.13 -2.03
C LYS A 33 16.31 33.33 -1.21
N ILE A 34 15.45 34.02 -0.45
CA ILE A 34 14.39 33.38 0.34
C ILE A 34 13.38 32.67 -0.57
N ASN A 35 12.97 33.30 -1.67
CA ASN A 35 12.03 32.69 -2.61
C ASN A 35 12.63 31.44 -3.29
N ASN A 36 13.90 31.48 -3.71
CA ASN A 36 14.55 30.33 -4.31
C ASN A 36 14.78 29.19 -3.30
N GLU A 37 15.12 29.52 -2.05
CA GLU A 37 15.30 28.53 -0.98
C GLU A 37 13.97 27.89 -0.53
N ILE A 38 12.86 28.63 -0.63
CA ILE A 38 11.50 28.10 -0.41
C ILE A 38 11.08 27.18 -1.58
N ILE A 39 11.37 27.57 -2.83
CA ILE A 39 11.03 26.77 -4.02
C ILE A 39 11.85 25.46 -4.06
N GLU A 40 13.16 25.51 -3.79
CA GLU A 40 13.99 24.31 -3.71
C GLU A 40 13.55 23.38 -2.56
N LYS A 41 13.16 23.93 -1.40
CA LYS A 41 12.64 23.12 -0.28
C LYS A 41 11.29 22.45 -0.59
N ASP A 42 10.44 23.09 -1.39
CA ASP A 42 9.14 22.52 -1.77
C ASP A 42 9.32 21.41 -2.83
N GLU A 43 10.23 21.59 -3.80
CA GLU A 43 10.58 20.53 -4.76
C GLU A 43 11.28 19.33 -4.10
N ASP A 44 12.27 19.56 -3.22
CA ASP A 44 12.94 18.49 -2.48
C ASP A 44 11.96 17.74 -1.57
N PHE A 45 11.03 18.44 -0.91
CA PHE A 45 10.01 17.84 -0.06
C PHE A 45 9.01 17.00 -0.87
N VAL A 46 8.53 17.52 -2.01
CA VAL A 46 7.67 16.77 -2.93
C VAL A 46 8.40 15.54 -3.50
N GLN A 47 9.69 15.66 -3.78
CA GLN A 47 10.51 14.56 -4.30
C GLN A 47 10.81 13.51 -3.23
N LEU A 48 11.00 13.91 -1.97
CA LEU A 48 11.10 13.02 -0.81
C LEU A 48 9.81 12.21 -0.63
N ILE A 49 8.64 12.85 -0.70
CA ILE A 49 7.35 12.15 -0.62
C ILE A 49 7.17 11.19 -1.80
N ALA A 50 7.50 11.62 -3.03
CA ALA A 50 7.38 10.76 -4.21
C ALA A 50 8.31 9.54 -4.14
N LYS A 51 9.50 9.69 -3.55
CA LYS A 51 10.44 8.59 -3.35
C LYS A 51 9.90 7.54 -2.38
N ASP A 52 9.18 7.96 -1.35
CA ASP A 52 8.60 7.03 -0.37
C ASP A 52 7.53 6.10 -0.97
N PHE A 53 7.05 6.37 -2.18
CA PHE A 53 6.07 5.53 -2.90
C PHE A 53 6.61 4.91 -4.20
N ASP A 54 7.88 5.12 -4.53
CA ASP A 54 8.50 4.37 -5.64
C ASP A 54 8.68 2.91 -5.24
N LEU A 55 8.34 2.00 -6.15
CA LEU A 55 8.31 0.57 -5.85
C LEU A 55 9.64 -0.08 -6.24
N THR A 56 10.29 -0.73 -5.29
CA THR A 56 11.54 -1.46 -5.45
C THR A 56 11.45 -2.91 -4.97
N LEU A 57 10.28 -3.54 -5.18
CA LEU A 57 9.95 -4.87 -4.68
C LEU A 57 11.01 -5.95 -4.99
N GLU A 58 11.43 -6.66 -3.95
CA GLU A 58 12.25 -7.87 -3.98
C GLU A 58 11.42 -9.16 -3.85
N GLY A 59 10.21 -9.20 -4.42
CA GLY A 59 9.38 -10.39 -4.45
C GLY A 59 7.88 -10.07 -4.37
N TYR A 60 7.14 -10.92 -3.66
CA TYR A 60 5.69 -10.81 -3.53
C TYR A 60 5.25 -11.12 -2.08
N GLY A 61 4.32 -10.31 -1.55
CA GLY A 61 3.74 -10.46 -0.22
C GLY A 61 4.79 -10.55 0.90
N ALA A 62 4.48 -11.31 1.96
CA ALA A 62 5.35 -11.50 3.12
C ALA A 62 6.72 -12.09 2.75
N LYS A 63 6.80 -12.90 1.69
CA LYS A 63 8.08 -13.48 1.22
C LYS A 63 8.99 -12.42 0.63
N GLY A 64 8.45 -11.51 -0.19
CA GLY A 64 9.21 -10.38 -0.73
C GLY A 64 9.64 -9.44 0.38
N ALA A 65 8.67 -9.02 1.21
CA ALA A 65 8.93 -8.18 2.37
C ALA A 65 10.00 -8.73 3.32
N PHE A 66 10.13 -10.05 3.46
CA PHE A 66 11.14 -10.66 4.32
C PHE A 66 12.57 -10.41 3.81
N VAL A 67 12.80 -10.57 2.50
CA VAL A 67 14.14 -10.43 1.90
C VAL A 67 14.53 -8.99 1.62
N ASP A 68 13.53 -8.14 1.39
CA ASP A 68 13.70 -6.72 1.11
C ASP A 68 14.28 -5.97 2.32
N LYS A 69 15.41 -5.27 2.12
CA LYS A 69 16.15 -4.60 3.22
C LYS A 69 15.97 -3.09 3.23
N ASP A 70 15.43 -2.52 2.17
CA ASP A 70 15.37 -1.07 1.95
C ASP A 70 14.00 -0.65 1.42
N MET A 71 12.95 -1.12 2.09
CA MET A 71 11.57 -0.89 1.69
C MET A 71 11.18 0.59 1.81
N SER A 72 10.59 1.12 0.74
CA SER A 72 9.80 2.34 0.78
C SER A 72 8.44 2.09 1.47
N ILE A 73 7.70 3.17 1.77
CA ILE A 73 6.31 3.05 2.25
C ILE A 73 5.44 2.40 1.17
N GLY A 74 5.67 2.75 -0.10
CA GLY A 74 5.03 2.11 -1.26
C GLY A 74 5.27 0.61 -1.29
N ASP A 75 6.50 0.16 -1.07
CA ASP A 75 6.83 -1.27 -1.01
C ASP A 75 6.05 -1.98 0.11
N MET A 76 6.04 -1.40 1.32
CA MET A 76 5.31 -1.97 2.46
C MET A 76 3.80 -2.07 2.18
N LEU A 77 3.19 -1.03 1.61
CA LEU A 77 1.78 -1.02 1.23
C LEU A 77 1.46 -2.03 0.12
N MET A 78 2.36 -2.19 -0.85
CA MET A 78 2.20 -3.15 -1.93
C MET A 78 2.30 -4.59 -1.40
N TYR A 79 3.31 -4.90 -0.59
CA TYR A 79 3.44 -6.22 0.04
C TYR A 79 2.24 -6.55 0.93
N ALA A 80 1.72 -5.58 1.69
CA ALA A 80 0.52 -5.77 2.51
C ALA A 80 -0.67 -6.19 1.64
N VAL A 81 -1.01 -5.41 0.61
CA VAL A 81 -2.12 -5.74 -0.31
C VAL A 81 -1.95 -7.11 -0.96
N GLN A 82 -0.74 -7.42 -1.42
CA GLN A 82 -0.40 -8.70 -2.02
C GLN A 82 -0.65 -9.88 -1.09
N ASP A 83 -0.27 -9.76 0.18
CA ASP A 83 -0.42 -10.84 1.17
C ASP A 83 -1.88 -11.02 1.61
N GLU A 84 -2.62 -9.92 1.81
CA GLU A 84 -4.06 -9.97 2.11
C GLU A 84 -4.87 -10.59 0.94
N TYR A 85 -4.48 -10.32 -0.32
CA TYR A 85 -5.08 -10.99 -1.47
C TYR A 85 -4.80 -12.50 -1.46
N ILE A 86 -3.57 -12.93 -1.16
CA ILE A 86 -3.25 -14.36 -1.05
C ILE A 86 -4.11 -15.00 0.04
N ALA A 87 -4.14 -14.44 1.25
CA ALA A 87 -4.90 -14.98 2.36
C ALA A 87 -6.40 -15.11 2.01
N ARG A 88 -7.00 -14.03 1.49
CA ARG A 88 -8.40 -14.02 1.03
C ARG A 88 -8.68 -15.14 0.02
N ALA A 89 -7.80 -15.28 -0.98
CA ALA A 89 -7.94 -16.26 -2.03
C ALA A 89 -7.78 -17.70 -1.51
N GLU A 90 -6.88 -17.92 -0.55
CA GLU A 90 -6.73 -19.21 0.14
C GLU A 90 -7.99 -19.58 0.93
N TYR A 91 -8.54 -18.65 1.74
CA TYR A 91 -9.78 -18.89 2.47
C TYR A 91 -10.96 -19.20 1.55
N ALA A 92 -11.09 -18.47 0.44
CA ALA A 92 -12.13 -18.72 -0.56
C ALA A 92 -12.00 -20.13 -1.16
N ALA A 93 -10.79 -20.53 -1.54
CA ALA A 93 -10.50 -21.84 -2.10
C ALA A 93 -10.79 -22.98 -1.11
N ILE A 94 -10.47 -22.80 0.17
CA ILE A 94 -10.77 -23.79 1.24
C ILE A 94 -12.28 -23.99 1.40
N ILE A 95 -13.04 -22.89 1.40
CA ILE A 95 -14.50 -22.94 1.52
C ILE A 95 -15.10 -23.69 0.33
N GLU A 96 -14.64 -23.39 -0.88
CA GLU A 96 -15.12 -24.02 -2.12
C GLU A 96 -14.80 -25.52 -2.18
N GLU A 97 -13.55 -25.89 -1.90
CA GLU A 97 -13.08 -27.27 -2.06
C GLU A 97 -13.65 -28.23 -0.99
N PHE A 98 -13.74 -27.78 0.26
CA PHE A 98 -14.07 -28.66 1.38
C PHE A 98 -15.47 -28.45 1.97
N ASP A 99 -16.29 -27.58 1.39
CA ASP A 99 -17.59 -27.15 1.94
C ASP A 99 -17.46 -26.69 3.42
N ALA A 100 -16.32 -26.09 3.74
CA ALA A 100 -15.93 -25.76 5.11
C ALA A 100 -16.31 -24.31 5.44
N THR A 101 -17.41 -24.13 6.18
CA THR A 101 -17.94 -22.79 6.46
C THR A 101 -17.21 -22.08 7.61
N ARG A 102 -17.40 -22.47 8.87
CA ARG A 102 -16.73 -21.84 10.03
C ARG A 102 -15.49 -22.65 10.43
N PRO A 103 -14.34 -21.99 10.72
CA PRO A 103 -14.17 -20.54 10.89
C PRO A 103 -13.87 -19.75 9.60
N TYR A 104 -13.55 -20.42 8.49
CA TYR A 104 -12.99 -19.81 7.27
C TYR A 104 -13.82 -18.65 6.70
N SER A 105 -15.15 -18.78 6.65
CA SER A 105 -16.06 -17.71 6.17
C SER A 105 -16.03 -16.43 6.99
N ASN A 106 -15.71 -16.49 8.29
CA ASN A 106 -15.50 -15.27 9.08
C ASN A 106 -14.15 -14.65 8.75
N ILE A 107 -13.14 -15.47 8.51
CA ILE A 107 -11.80 -14.98 8.26
C ILE A 107 -11.73 -14.36 6.86
N LEU A 108 -12.36 -14.96 5.86
CA LEU A 108 -12.53 -14.38 4.53
C LEU A 108 -13.09 -12.94 4.60
N LYS A 109 -14.10 -12.70 5.44
CA LYS A 109 -14.65 -11.35 5.66
C LYS A 109 -13.69 -10.41 6.37
N SER A 110 -12.83 -10.95 7.24
CA SER A 110 -11.74 -10.18 7.86
C SER A 110 -10.78 -9.70 6.79
N GLU A 111 -10.40 -10.55 5.84
CA GLU A 111 -9.49 -10.16 4.75
C GLU A 111 -10.10 -9.14 3.80
N ASP A 112 -11.39 -9.25 3.49
CA ASP A 112 -12.11 -8.20 2.77
C ASP A 112 -12.00 -6.85 3.53
N THR A 113 -12.14 -6.88 4.86
CA THR A 113 -12.02 -5.67 5.69
C THR A 113 -10.58 -5.14 5.73
N HIS A 114 -9.57 -6.02 5.76
CA HIS A 114 -8.16 -5.61 5.71
C HIS A 114 -7.83 -4.91 4.38
N LEU A 115 -8.32 -5.46 3.26
CA LEU A 115 -8.18 -4.85 1.94
C LEU A 115 -8.89 -3.50 1.87
N ASP A 116 -10.06 -3.34 2.48
CA ASP A 116 -10.76 -2.05 2.55
C ASP A 116 -9.93 -1.01 3.33
N TYR A 117 -9.31 -1.37 4.46
CA TYR A 117 -8.43 -0.45 5.19
C TYR A 117 -7.20 -0.03 4.37
N LEU A 118 -6.59 -0.97 3.64
CA LEU A 118 -5.48 -0.65 2.76
C LEU A 118 -5.94 0.25 1.61
N LYS A 119 -7.11 -0.02 1.04
CA LYS A 119 -7.68 0.81 -0.02
C LYS A 119 -7.91 2.26 0.43
N ASP A 120 -8.42 2.47 1.64
CA ASP A 120 -8.58 3.81 2.22
C ASP A 120 -7.23 4.56 2.32
N ILE A 121 -6.12 3.86 2.64
CA ILE A 121 -4.78 4.44 2.61
C ILE A 121 -4.38 4.81 1.18
N TYR A 122 -4.55 3.91 0.22
CA TYR A 122 -4.21 4.22 -1.18
C TYR A 122 -5.00 5.43 -1.69
N GLU A 123 -6.29 5.53 -1.37
CA GLU A 123 -7.13 6.69 -1.72
C GLU A 123 -6.65 7.98 -1.02
N THR A 124 -6.25 7.90 0.26
CA THR A 124 -5.75 9.06 1.02
C THR A 124 -4.49 9.67 0.41
N TYR A 125 -3.64 8.85 -0.21
CA TYR A 125 -2.38 9.26 -0.82
C TYR A 125 -2.45 9.39 -2.36
N ASP A 126 -3.65 9.40 -2.95
CA ASP A 126 -3.88 9.47 -4.41
C ASP A 126 -3.15 8.36 -5.20
N LEU A 127 -2.97 7.18 -4.60
CA LEU A 127 -2.33 6.01 -5.20
C LEU A 127 -3.34 5.09 -5.87
N VAL A 128 -2.90 4.39 -6.92
CA VAL A 128 -3.72 3.38 -7.59
C VAL A 128 -3.71 2.08 -6.79
N PHE A 129 -4.87 1.62 -6.35
CA PHE A 129 -4.97 0.36 -5.61
C PHE A 129 -4.54 -0.84 -6.49
N PRO A 130 -3.69 -1.75 -5.98
CA PRO A 130 -3.16 -2.87 -6.77
C PRO A 130 -4.27 -3.84 -7.19
N LYS A 131 -4.12 -4.42 -8.39
CA LYS A 131 -5.00 -5.49 -8.86
C LYS A 131 -4.69 -6.79 -8.12
N ASP A 132 -5.73 -7.61 -7.94
CA ASP A 132 -5.59 -8.94 -7.38
C ASP A 132 -4.93 -9.89 -8.41
N GLU A 133 -3.73 -10.37 -8.08
CA GLU A 133 -2.97 -11.36 -8.86
C GLU A 133 -2.79 -12.70 -8.09
N SER A 134 -3.44 -12.85 -6.94
CA SER A 134 -3.27 -13.99 -6.03
C SER A 134 -3.62 -15.35 -6.65
N SER A 135 -4.57 -15.37 -7.58
CA SER A 135 -5.03 -16.61 -8.25
C SER A 135 -3.90 -17.41 -8.92
N ALA A 136 -2.84 -16.74 -9.39
CA ALA A 136 -1.68 -17.39 -10.00
C ALA A 136 -0.72 -18.03 -8.98
N LEU A 137 -0.88 -17.71 -7.70
CA LEU A 137 -0.01 -18.12 -6.60
C LEU A 137 -0.66 -19.17 -5.68
N LEU A 138 -1.97 -19.40 -5.83
CA LEU A 138 -2.69 -20.37 -5.02
C LEU A 138 -2.18 -21.80 -5.25
N VAL A 139 -1.98 -22.50 -4.14
CA VAL A 139 -1.70 -23.92 -4.13
C VAL A 139 -2.83 -24.62 -3.39
N MET A 140 -3.61 -25.43 -4.11
CA MET A 140 -4.73 -26.15 -3.50
C MET A 140 -4.21 -27.19 -2.51
N PRO A 141 -4.65 -27.13 -1.24
CA PRO A 141 -4.30 -28.14 -0.26
C PRO A 141 -5.04 -29.46 -0.54
N THR A 142 -4.43 -30.59 -0.19
CA THR A 142 -5.00 -31.93 -0.41
C THR A 142 -5.97 -32.36 0.68
N SER A 143 -6.05 -31.61 1.79
CA SER A 143 -6.98 -31.84 2.89
C SER A 143 -7.14 -30.58 3.76
N LEU A 144 -8.19 -30.55 4.58
CA LEU A 144 -8.39 -29.50 5.59
C LEU A 144 -7.24 -29.42 6.60
N LEU A 145 -6.63 -30.55 6.98
CA LEU A 145 -5.52 -30.55 7.93
C LEU A 145 -4.28 -29.90 7.32
N GLU A 146 -3.94 -30.26 6.07
CA GLU A 146 -2.81 -29.65 5.37
C GLU A 146 -3.05 -28.16 5.09
N SER A 147 -4.28 -27.78 4.73
CA SER A 147 -4.71 -26.39 4.64
C SER A 147 -4.48 -25.64 5.96
N ALA A 148 -4.94 -26.19 7.08
CA ALA A 148 -4.79 -25.53 8.37
C ALA A 148 -3.32 -25.36 8.78
N LYS A 149 -2.47 -26.35 8.50
CA LYS A 149 -1.02 -26.26 8.74
C LYS A 149 -0.35 -25.21 7.87
N ALA A 150 -0.70 -25.14 6.58
CA ALA A 150 -0.20 -24.13 5.66
C ALA A 150 -0.62 -22.73 6.12
N GLY A 151 -1.89 -22.57 6.50
CA GLY A 151 -2.42 -21.33 7.08
C GLY A 151 -1.67 -20.87 8.31
N VAL A 152 -1.32 -21.76 9.25
CA VAL A 152 -0.45 -21.40 10.39
C VAL A 152 0.87 -20.78 9.93
N GLN A 153 1.51 -21.33 8.90
CA GLN A 153 2.78 -20.77 8.39
C GLN A 153 2.57 -19.43 7.68
N ALA A 154 1.49 -19.29 6.92
CA ALA A 154 1.13 -18.04 6.25
C ALA A 154 0.91 -16.92 7.28
N GLU A 155 0.11 -17.15 8.33
CA GLU A 155 -0.15 -16.14 9.35
C GLU A 155 1.10 -15.77 10.17
N ILE A 156 1.99 -16.74 10.44
CA ILE A 156 3.28 -16.43 11.08
C ILE A 156 4.12 -15.51 10.19
N ALA A 157 4.15 -15.77 8.88
CA ALA A 157 4.89 -14.93 7.93
C ALA A 157 4.27 -13.53 7.81
N ASN A 158 2.94 -13.44 7.73
CA ASN A 158 2.19 -12.19 7.65
C ASN A 158 2.36 -11.33 8.93
N ILE A 159 2.29 -11.95 10.13
CA ILE A 159 2.61 -11.26 11.40
C ILE A 159 4.04 -10.72 11.38
N ALA A 160 5.01 -11.56 10.99
CA ALA A 160 6.41 -11.15 10.94
C ALA A 160 6.67 -10.01 9.94
N MET A 161 5.92 -9.97 8.83
CA MET A 161 5.93 -8.89 7.87
C MET A 161 5.46 -7.57 8.51
N TYR A 162 4.28 -7.54 9.11
CA TYR A 162 3.79 -6.31 9.76
C TYR A 162 4.65 -5.87 10.93
N GLU A 163 5.16 -6.80 11.75
CA GLU A 163 6.11 -6.49 12.83
C GLU A 163 7.44 -5.94 12.29
N LYS A 164 7.82 -6.27 11.04
CA LYS A 164 8.97 -5.66 10.35
C LYS A 164 8.64 -4.25 9.89
N PHE A 165 7.47 -4.02 9.28
CA PHE A 165 7.03 -2.69 8.82
C PHE A 165 6.94 -1.70 9.97
N LEU A 166 6.37 -2.11 11.11
CA LEU A 166 6.18 -1.25 12.30
C LEU A 166 7.50 -0.81 12.98
N LYS A 167 8.66 -1.24 12.48
CA LYS A 167 9.99 -0.75 12.91
C LYS A 167 10.47 0.46 12.11
N TYR A 168 9.84 0.77 10.99
CA TYR A 168 10.14 1.94 10.17
C TYR A 168 9.46 3.18 10.74
N GLU A 169 9.96 4.36 10.36
CA GLU A 169 9.23 5.60 10.57
C GLU A 169 8.08 5.65 9.56
N LEU A 170 6.85 5.69 10.05
CA LEU A 170 5.63 5.62 9.25
C LEU A 170 4.71 6.80 9.56
N PRO A 171 3.97 7.31 8.57
CA PRO A 171 2.78 8.11 8.80
C PRO A 171 1.81 7.41 9.76
N GLN A 172 1.18 8.20 10.63
CA GLN A 172 0.42 7.66 11.76
C GLN A 172 -0.80 6.84 11.33
N ASP A 173 -1.45 7.21 10.23
CA ASP A 173 -2.55 6.49 9.61
C ASP A 173 -2.11 5.12 9.07
N ILE A 174 -1.01 5.05 8.32
CA ILE A 174 -0.42 3.81 7.83
C ILE A 174 -0.03 2.89 8.99
N LYS A 175 0.61 3.45 10.01
CA LYS A 175 0.95 2.71 11.24
C LYS A 175 -0.29 2.10 11.90
N ASN A 176 -1.37 2.88 12.04
CA ASN A 176 -2.62 2.39 12.64
C ASN A 176 -3.24 1.24 11.84
N VAL A 177 -3.18 1.31 10.51
CA VAL A 177 -3.64 0.22 9.64
C VAL A 177 -2.77 -1.02 9.84
N PHE A 178 -1.44 -0.91 9.79
CA PHE A 178 -0.56 -2.07 10.04
C PHE A 178 -0.71 -2.66 11.45
N ASP A 179 -0.91 -1.83 12.49
CA ASP A 179 -1.24 -2.31 13.84
C ASP A 179 -2.59 -3.06 13.86
N THR A 180 -3.56 -2.65 13.05
CA THR A 180 -4.85 -3.35 12.93
C THR A 180 -4.66 -4.70 12.24
N LEU A 181 -3.94 -4.72 11.11
CA LEU A 181 -3.74 -5.94 10.32
C LEU A 181 -2.95 -6.99 11.11
N VAL A 182 -1.83 -6.63 11.77
CA VAL A 182 -1.07 -7.59 12.59
C VAL A 182 -1.89 -8.20 13.72
N ASN A 183 -2.86 -7.46 14.28
CA ASN A 183 -3.77 -7.99 15.28
C ASN A 183 -4.83 -8.91 14.65
N GLY A 184 -5.28 -8.62 13.43
CA GLY A 184 -6.10 -9.50 12.60
C GLY A 184 -5.41 -10.86 12.39
N SER A 185 -4.19 -10.85 11.87
CA SER A 185 -3.39 -12.05 11.58
C SER A 185 -3.11 -12.88 12.84
N LYS A 186 -2.90 -12.24 14.01
CA LYS A 186 -2.79 -12.95 15.30
C LYS A 186 -4.06 -13.72 15.65
N ASN A 187 -5.24 -13.17 15.36
CA ASN A 187 -6.51 -13.85 15.56
C ASN A 187 -6.71 -15.00 14.57
N HIS A 188 -6.31 -14.81 13.31
CA HIS A 188 -6.36 -15.85 12.28
C HIS A 188 -5.43 -17.00 12.60
N LEU A 189 -4.19 -16.72 13.03
CA LEU A 189 -3.23 -17.73 13.51
C LEU A 189 -3.84 -18.61 14.60
N ALA A 190 -4.48 -17.99 15.60
CA ALA A 190 -5.15 -18.73 16.66
C ALA A 190 -6.32 -19.59 16.14
N ALA A 191 -7.02 -19.14 15.10
CA ALA A 191 -8.09 -19.90 14.46
C ALA A 191 -7.55 -21.11 13.68
N TYR A 192 -6.46 -20.93 12.92
CA TYR A 192 -5.79 -22.02 12.22
C TYR A 192 -5.19 -23.05 13.18
N GLN A 193 -4.52 -22.61 14.26
CA GLN A 193 -3.99 -23.51 15.28
C GLN A 193 -5.10 -24.40 15.88
N LYS A 194 -6.26 -23.83 16.19
CA LYS A 194 -7.44 -24.60 16.64
C LYS A 194 -7.94 -25.59 15.59
N GLN A 195 -7.88 -25.26 14.29
CA GLN A 195 -8.22 -26.21 13.24
C GLN A 195 -7.21 -27.35 13.16
N VAL A 196 -5.90 -27.06 13.28
CA VAL A 196 -4.86 -28.11 13.32
C VAL A 196 -5.14 -29.07 14.48
N GLU A 197 -5.40 -28.56 15.69
CA GLU A 197 -5.73 -29.39 16.86
C GLU A 197 -6.98 -30.25 16.65
N LYS A 198 -8.02 -29.70 16.01
CA LYS A 198 -9.28 -30.40 15.74
C LYS A 198 -9.16 -31.48 14.67
N LEU A 199 -8.31 -31.28 13.68
CA LEU A 199 -8.18 -32.12 12.48
C LEU A 199 -7.05 -33.15 12.58
N SER A 200 -6.20 -33.06 13.60
CA SER A 200 -5.12 -34.01 13.90
C SER A 200 -5.64 -35.22 14.68
#